data_AF-A0A558AZ79-F1
#
_entry.id   AF-A0A558AZ79-F1
#
_cell.length_a   1.000
_cell.length_b   1.000
_cell.length_c   1.000
_cell.angle_alpha   90.00
_cell.angle_beta   90.00
_cell.angle_gamma   90.00
#
_symmetry.space_group_name_H-M   'P 1'
#
loop_
_entity.id
_entity.type
_entity.pdbx_description
1 polymer ?
#
loop_
_entity_poly.entity_id
_entity_poly.type
_entity_poly.pdbx_seq_one_letter_code
_entity_poly.pdbx_strand_id
1 'polypeptide(L)'
;MKTLITGYRPHELGIFKDSQPEADVLRDFMKEKVRAYAETGTEWFIIQGYTGIELYAAEALIALREEYGFKFCVLKPFHKFDDRYKEDDQAKLRHILEESDFHRFIYDREYESPKMFRIISRFLIEHSDQAIVVYDEEVPSKTRFIYDQMLEFQVDNPYNIERIQFDEINAFIDSAYER
;
A
#
# COMPACT_ATOMS: atom_id res chain seq x y z
N MET A 1 12.41 2.76 11.66
CA MET A 1 12.09 1.64 10.75
C MET A 1 11.24 2.14 9.57
N LYS A 2 11.42 1.60 8.36
CA LYS A 2 10.69 1.94 7.15
C LYS A 2 9.78 0.79 6.70
N THR A 3 8.49 1.04 6.58
CA THR A 3 7.47 0.03 6.26
C THR A 3 6.89 0.30 4.89
N LEU A 4 7.06 -0.63 3.97
CA LEU A 4 6.40 -0.62 2.67
C LEU A 4 4.97 -1.14 2.79
N ILE A 5 4.00 -0.43 2.26
CA ILE A 5 2.61 -0.90 2.19
C ILE A 5 2.24 -1.13 0.73
N THR A 6 1.72 -2.31 0.42
CA THR A 6 1.20 -2.65 -0.92
C THR A 6 0.03 -3.61 -0.78
N GLY A 7 -0.79 -3.71 -1.84
CA GLY A 7 -1.91 -4.64 -1.84
C GLY A 7 -2.78 -4.51 -3.07
N TYR A 8 -3.93 -5.16 -3.00
CA TYR A 8 -4.91 -5.19 -4.08
C TYR A 8 -5.41 -3.81 -4.54
N ARG A 9 -5.72 -3.76 -5.84
CA ARG A 9 -6.52 -2.72 -6.50
C ARG A 9 -8.00 -3.00 -6.26
N PRO A 10 -8.88 -1.98 -6.32
CA PRO A 10 -10.31 -2.15 -6.02
C PRO A 10 -10.99 -3.25 -6.84
N HIS A 11 -10.70 -3.31 -8.16
CA HIS A 11 -11.28 -4.31 -9.06
C HIS A 11 -10.85 -5.75 -8.77
N GLU A 12 -9.69 -5.96 -8.14
CA GLU A 12 -9.23 -7.29 -7.72
C GLU A 12 -10.04 -7.80 -6.51
N LEU A 13 -10.64 -6.87 -5.75
CA LEU A 13 -11.51 -7.14 -4.60
C LEU A 13 -13.01 -7.03 -4.92
N GLY A 14 -13.39 -6.84 -6.19
CA GLY A 14 -14.79 -6.59 -6.56
C GLY A 14 -15.35 -5.25 -6.08
N ILE A 15 -14.50 -4.29 -5.72
CA ILE A 15 -14.86 -2.94 -5.30
C ILE A 15 -14.80 -2.02 -6.52
N PHE A 16 -15.95 -1.50 -6.92
CA PHE A 16 -16.11 -0.67 -8.12
C PHE A 16 -16.50 0.78 -7.81
N LYS A 17 -17.00 1.04 -6.60
CA LYS A 17 -17.37 2.36 -6.08
C LYS A 17 -16.75 2.56 -4.71
N ASP A 18 -16.26 3.77 -4.47
CA ASP A 18 -15.62 4.13 -3.21
C ASP A 18 -16.61 4.18 -2.02
N SER A 19 -17.90 4.33 -2.30
CA SER A 19 -18.99 4.32 -1.30
C SER A 19 -19.48 2.92 -0.92
N GLN A 20 -18.79 1.87 -1.37
CA GLN A 20 -19.15 0.50 -1.01
C GLN A 20 -18.73 0.20 0.44
N PRO A 21 -19.56 -0.51 1.23
CA PRO A 21 -19.21 -0.87 2.60
C PRO A 21 -17.88 -1.63 2.70
N GLU A 22 -17.54 -2.44 1.70
CA GLU A 22 -16.28 -3.16 1.64
C GLU A 22 -15.06 -2.22 1.59
N ALA A 23 -15.21 -1.03 0.98
CA ALA A 23 -14.16 -0.01 0.98
C ALA A 23 -14.00 0.64 2.36
N ASP A 24 -15.11 0.88 3.08
CA ASP A 24 -15.08 1.41 4.44
C ASP A 24 -14.40 0.43 5.42
N VAL A 25 -14.75 -0.85 5.33
CA VAL A 25 -14.12 -1.92 6.12
C VAL A 25 -12.61 -1.96 5.89
N LEU A 26 -12.16 -1.89 4.63
CA LEU A 26 -10.73 -1.89 4.32
C LEU A 26 -10.02 -0.62 4.80
N ARG A 27 -10.69 0.54 4.77
CA ARG A 27 -10.14 1.78 5.36
C ARG A 27 -9.93 1.64 6.86
N ASP A 28 -10.94 1.16 7.57
CA ASP A 28 -10.86 0.97 9.02
C ASP A 28 -9.81 -0.09 9.38
N PHE A 29 -9.76 -1.19 8.64
CA PHE A 29 -8.74 -2.23 8.79
C PHE A 29 -7.31 -1.67 8.57
N MET A 30 -7.09 -0.95 7.47
CA MET A 30 -5.77 -0.36 7.20
C MET A 30 -5.38 0.69 8.25
N LYS A 31 -6.35 1.39 8.83
CA LYS A 31 -6.12 2.33 9.94
C LYS A 31 -5.61 1.62 11.20
N GLU A 32 -6.20 0.49 11.57
CA GLU A 32 -5.70 -0.33 12.68
C GLU A 32 -4.29 -0.86 12.40
N LYS A 33 -4.01 -1.31 11.18
CA LYS A 33 -2.68 -1.78 10.79
C LYS A 33 -1.62 -0.69 10.84
N VAL A 34 -1.91 0.49 10.28
CA VAL A 34 -0.99 1.64 10.36
C VAL A 34 -0.73 2.02 11.81
N ARG A 35 -1.77 2.04 12.67
CA ARG A 35 -1.61 2.33 14.10
C ARG A 35 -0.67 1.32 14.77
N ALA A 36 -0.90 0.02 14.62
CA ALA A 36 -0.06 -1.01 15.23
C ALA A 36 1.41 -0.90 14.79
N TYR A 37 1.66 -0.57 13.52
CA TYR A 37 3.02 -0.36 13.01
C TYR A 37 3.66 0.93 13.52
N ALA A 38 2.87 1.98 13.74
CA ALA A 38 3.34 3.21 14.34
C ALA A 38 3.72 2.99 15.82
N GLU A 39 2.89 2.28 16.59
CA GLU A 39 3.15 1.91 18.00
C GLU A 39 4.42 1.06 18.18
N THR A 40 4.75 0.25 17.17
CA THR A 40 5.96 -0.59 17.17
C THR A 40 7.21 0.10 16.62
N GLY A 41 7.14 1.41 16.33
CA GLY A 41 8.30 2.23 15.99
C GLY A 41 8.59 2.37 14.48
N THR A 42 7.58 2.20 13.62
CA THR A 42 7.70 2.65 12.23
C THR A 42 7.85 4.18 12.18
N GLU A 43 8.92 4.64 11.56
CA GLU A 43 9.24 6.07 11.42
C GLU A 43 8.90 6.59 10.02
N TRP A 44 8.90 5.69 9.02
CA TRP A 44 8.56 6.01 7.64
C TRP A 44 7.65 4.95 7.03
N PHE A 45 6.55 5.37 6.44
CA PHE A 45 5.74 4.53 5.59
C PHE A 45 5.98 4.86 4.11
N ILE A 46 6.00 3.83 3.27
CA ILE A 46 6.27 3.95 1.84
C ILE A 46 5.11 3.34 1.07
N ILE A 47 4.55 4.10 0.13
CA ILE A 47 3.57 3.63 -0.86
C ILE A 47 3.98 4.07 -2.25
N GLN A 48 3.32 3.54 -3.28
CA GLN A 48 3.53 3.95 -4.67
C GLN A 48 2.42 4.86 -5.23
N GLY A 49 1.31 5.03 -4.51
CA GLY A 49 0.21 5.92 -4.89
C GLY A 49 -0.83 5.24 -5.78
N TYR A 50 -1.12 4.00 -5.46
CA TYR A 50 -1.71 3.02 -6.35
C TYR A 50 -3.12 2.71 -5.81
N THR A 51 -4.18 2.71 -6.63
CA THR A 51 -5.58 2.65 -6.10
C THR A 51 -5.87 1.46 -5.19
N GLY A 52 -6.87 1.57 -4.30
CA GLY A 52 -7.23 0.51 -3.36
C GLY A 52 -6.41 0.57 -2.09
N ILE A 53 -5.81 -0.55 -1.69
CA ILE A 53 -5.17 -0.72 -0.37
C ILE A 53 -4.16 0.39 -0.05
N GLU A 54 -3.32 0.81 -1.00
CA GLU A 54 -2.33 1.86 -0.73
C GLU A 54 -2.96 3.23 -0.51
N LEU A 55 -4.05 3.58 -1.20
CA LEU A 55 -4.75 4.85 -0.95
C LEU A 55 -5.54 4.80 0.36
N TYR A 56 -6.14 3.67 0.71
CA TYR A 56 -6.79 3.49 2.01
C TYR A 56 -5.77 3.60 3.16
N ALA A 57 -4.59 3.02 2.98
CA ALA A 57 -3.48 3.20 3.92
C ALA A 57 -3.01 4.66 3.98
N ALA A 58 -2.93 5.36 2.86
CA ALA A 58 -2.56 6.78 2.83
C ALA A 58 -3.54 7.66 3.64
N GLU A 59 -4.84 7.41 3.53
CA GLU A 59 -5.86 8.11 4.33
C GLU A 59 -5.61 7.88 5.83
N ALA A 60 -5.28 6.65 6.24
CA ALA A 60 -4.89 6.36 7.63
C ALA A 60 -3.58 7.04 8.04
N LEU A 61 -2.57 7.07 7.16
CA LEU A 61 -1.29 7.71 7.41
C LEU A 61 -1.44 9.21 7.66
N ILE A 62 -2.25 9.89 6.85
CA ILE A 62 -2.57 11.31 7.02
C ILE A 62 -3.25 11.54 8.37
N ALA A 63 -4.21 10.69 8.75
CA ALA A 63 -4.95 10.84 10.00
C ALA A 63 -4.11 10.58 11.27
N LEU A 64 -3.09 9.72 11.19
CA LEU A 64 -2.34 9.25 12.36
C LEU A 64 -0.96 9.90 12.52
N ARG A 65 -0.37 10.49 11.47
CA ARG A 65 1.03 10.98 11.52
C ARG A 65 1.29 12.00 12.63
N GLU A 66 0.35 12.88 12.94
CA GLU A 66 0.54 13.93 13.97
C GLU A 66 0.57 13.32 15.38
N GLU A 67 -0.23 12.27 15.60
CA GLU A 67 -0.32 11.57 16.87
C GLU A 67 0.93 10.74 17.15
N TYR A 68 1.45 10.04 16.13
CA TYR A 68 2.57 9.08 16.30
C TYR A 68 3.93 9.64 15.88
N GLY A 69 3.99 10.77 15.18
CA GLY A 69 5.23 11.43 14.78
C GLY A 69 6.02 10.73 13.66
N PHE A 70 5.42 9.75 12.97
CA PHE A 70 6.02 9.14 11.78
C PHE A 70 5.87 10.04 10.55
N LYS A 71 6.57 9.68 9.49
CA LYS A 71 6.47 10.30 8.16
C LYS A 71 5.98 9.30 7.13
N PHE A 72 5.52 9.76 5.98
CA PHE A 72 5.25 8.88 4.86
C PHE A 72 5.63 9.48 3.51
N CYS A 73 5.95 8.60 2.57
CA CYS A 73 6.33 9.01 1.23
C CYS A 73 5.62 8.22 0.12
N VAL A 74 5.49 8.88 -1.03
CA VAL A 74 4.87 8.32 -2.23
C VAL A 74 5.92 8.20 -3.34
N LEU A 75 6.36 6.97 -3.60
CA LEU A 75 7.34 6.62 -4.62
C LEU A 75 6.63 6.10 -5.87
N LYS A 76 6.18 7.05 -6.69
CA LYS A 76 5.46 6.77 -7.94
C LYS A 76 6.35 5.96 -8.88
N PRO A 77 5.83 4.94 -9.58
CA PRO A 77 6.67 4.05 -10.39
C PRO A 77 7.32 4.74 -11.59
N PHE A 78 6.57 5.57 -12.33
CA PHE A 78 7.00 6.27 -13.54
C PHE A 78 6.01 7.41 -13.90
N HIS A 79 6.33 8.26 -14.88
CA HIS A 79 5.42 9.32 -15.35
C HIS A 79 4.15 8.76 -15.95
N LYS A 80 3.01 9.45 -15.74
CA LYS A 80 1.69 9.07 -16.29
C LYS A 80 1.18 7.69 -15.83
N PHE A 81 1.67 7.17 -14.71
CA PHE A 81 1.22 5.87 -14.19
C PHE A 81 -0.26 5.88 -13.75
N ASP A 82 -0.75 7.05 -13.35
CA ASP A 82 -2.09 7.35 -12.85
C ASP A 82 -3.04 7.93 -13.91
N ASP A 83 -2.62 8.08 -15.18
CA ASP A 83 -3.46 8.59 -16.28
C ASP A 83 -4.74 7.76 -16.49
N ARG A 84 -4.72 6.48 -16.09
CA ARG A 84 -5.85 5.56 -16.20
C ARG A 84 -6.82 5.61 -15.01
N TYR A 85 -6.53 6.40 -14.00
CA TYR A 85 -7.39 6.53 -12.83
C TYR A 85 -8.64 7.33 -13.18
N LYS A 86 -9.73 7.06 -12.47
CA LYS A 86 -10.94 7.88 -12.56
C LYS A 86 -10.65 9.25 -11.90
N GLU A 87 -11.44 10.25 -12.23
CA GLU A 87 -11.27 11.61 -11.73
C GLU A 87 -11.21 11.67 -10.20
N ASP A 88 -12.07 10.92 -9.52
CA ASP A 88 -12.10 10.81 -8.06
C ASP A 88 -10.79 10.23 -7.50
N ASP A 89 -10.28 9.14 -8.10
CA ASP A 89 -9.02 8.50 -7.69
C ASP A 89 -7.81 9.42 -7.94
N GLN A 90 -7.84 10.19 -9.04
CA GLN A 90 -6.81 11.19 -9.32
C GLN A 90 -6.86 12.33 -8.30
N ALA A 91 -8.05 12.78 -7.92
CA ALA A 91 -8.22 13.81 -6.89
C ALA A 91 -7.69 13.33 -5.53
N LYS A 92 -8.01 12.08 -5.15
CA LYS A 92 -7.46 11.45 -3.94
C LYS A 92 -5.95 11.36 -3.97
N LEU A 93 -5.37 10.87 -5.06
CA LEU A 93 -3.91 10.76 -5.18
C LEU A 93 -3.24 12.15 -5.10
N ARG A 94 -3.80 13.18 -5.74
CA ARG A 94 -3.27 14.55 -5.64
C ARG A 94 -3.25 15.04 -4.20
N HIS A 95 -4.35 14.86 -3.47
CA HIS A 95 -4.41 15.23 -2.06
C HIS A 95 -3.38 14.46 -1.22
N ILE A 96 -3.23 13.15 -1.44
CA ILE A 96 -2.23 12.33 -0.75
C ILE A 96 -0.80 12.81 -1.05
N LEU A 97 -0.51 13.24 -2.28
CA LEU A 97 0.79 13.79 -2.64
C LEU A 97 1.06 15.12 -1.92
N GLU A 98 0.05 16.00 -1.84
CA GLU A 98 0.14 17.27 -1.11
C GLU A 98 0.40 17.06 0.39
N GLU A 99 -0.20 16.03 0.97
CA GLU A 99 -0.01 15.68 2.38
C GLU A 99 1.27 14.88 2.64
N SER A 100 1.84 14.18 1.66
CA SER A 100 3.03 13.35 1.88
C SER A 100 4.27 14.17 2.26
N ASP A 101 5.11 13.65 3.16
CA ASP A 101 6.38 14.28 3.53
C ASP A 101 7.38 14.29 2.36
N PHE A 102 7.23 13.35 1.43
CA PHE A 102 8.07 13.22 0.26
C PHE A 102 7.34 12.48 -0.85
N HIS A 103 7.42 12.97 -2.09
CA HIS A 103 7.01 12.18 -3.24
C HIS A 103 7.95 12.38 -4.42
N ARG A 104 8.32 11.28 -5.10
CA ARG A 104 9.10 11.31 -6.35
C ARG A 104 8.73 10.14 -7.23
N PHE A 105 9.15 10.23 -8.49
CA PHE A 105 9.12 9.09 -9.39
C PHE A 105 10.39 8.24 -9.20
N ILE A 106 10.24 6.91 -9.18
CA ILE A 106 11.36 5.97 -9.20
C ILE A 106 12.05 6.03 -10.57
N TYR A 107 11.26 6.04 -11.64
CA TYR A 107 11.72 6.37 -12.99
C TYR A 107 11.25 7.76 -13.42
N ASP A 108 12.21 8.63 -13.74
CA ASP A 108 11.97 9.96 -14.31
C ASP A 108 11.68 9.88 -15.83
N ARG A 109 10.73 9.02 -16.20
CA ARG A 109 10.28 8.75 -17.59
C ARG A 109 8.97 7.98 -17.58
N GLU A 110 8.33 7.86 -18.74
CA GLU A 110 7.11 7.06 -18.91
C GLU A 110 7.40 5.55 -18.94
N TYR A 111 6.34 4.74 -18.95
CA TYR A 111 6.45 3.30 -19.06
C TYR A 111 7.05 2.85 -20.41
N GLU A 112 8.16 2.12 -20.35
CA GLU A 112 8.84 1.57 -21.52
C GLU A 112 8.68 0.05 -21.66
N SER A 113 8.76 -0.69 -20.55
CA SER A 113 8.70 -2.16 -20.61
C SER A 113 8.36 -2.81 -19.26
N PRO A 114 7.88 -4.08 -19.27
CA PRO A 114 7.56 -4.80 -18.04
C PRO A 114 8.75 -4.96 -17.07
N LYS A 115 9.99 -4.92 -17.59
CA LYS A 115 11.21 -5.00 -16.78
C LYS A 115 11.31 -3.87 -15.74
N MET A 116 10.68 -2.73 -16.01
CA MET A 116 10.65 -1.61 -15.06
C MET A 116 10.02 -2.01 -13.74
N PHE A 117 8.95 -2.81 -13.76
CA PHE A 117 8.28 -3.25 -12.53
C PHE A 117 9.21 -4.08 -11.65
N ARG A 118 10.07 -4.93 -12.22
CA ARG A 118 11.05 -5.70 -11.44
C ARG A 118 12.02 -4.78 -10.70
N ILE A 119 12.52 -3.76 -11.40
CA ILE A 119 13.46 -2.80 -10.82
C ILE A 119 12.77 -1.91 -9.78
N ILE A 120 11.54 -1.48 -10.04
CA ILE A 120 10.71 -0.73 -9.09
C ILE A 120 10.50 -1.53 -7.80
N SER A 121 10.06 -2.78 -7.92
CA SER A 121 9.86 -3.67 -6.77
C SER A 121 11.15 -3.85 -5.98
N ARG A 122 12.27 -4.16 -6.66
CA ARG A 122 13.57 -4.31 -6.00
C ARG A 122 13.98 -3.03 -5.29
N PHE A 123 13.84 -1.87 -5.93
CA PHE A 123 14.17 -0.58 -5.32
C PHE A 123 13.38 -0.35 -4.03
N LEU A 124 12.07 -0.60 -4.02
CA LEU A 124 11.23 -0.44 -2.82
C LEU A 124 11.65 -1.39 -1.70
N ILE A 125 11.90 -2.65 -2.03
CA ILE A 125 12.29 -3.69 -1.07
C ILE A 125 13.66 -3.35 -0.45
N GLU A 126 14.65 -2.96 -1.27
CA GLU A 126 15.99 -2.58 -0.80
C GLU A 126 16.01 -1.28 0.04
N HIS A 127 14.96 -0.44 -0.08
CA HIS A 127 14.84 0.84 0.64
C HIS A 127 13.76 0.80 1.73
N SER A 128 13.27 -0.38 2.11
CA SER A 128 12.40 -0.59 3.26
C SER A 128 13.02 -1.65 4.19
N ASP A 129 12.57 -1.66 5.44
CA ASP A 129 13.03 -2.62 6.45
C ASP A 129 12.03 -3.79 6.60
N GLN A 130 10.76 -3.56 6.22
CA GLN A 130 9.67 -4.53 6.27
C GLN A 130 8.53 -4.14 5.34
N ALA A 131 7.57 -5.05 5.13
CA ALA A 131 6.39 -4.82 4.31
C ALA A 131 5.09 -5.31 4.95
N ILE A 132 4.02 -4.54 4.74
CA ILE A 132 2.62 -4.95 4.89
C ILE A 132 2.08 -5.22 3.48
N VAL A 133 1.61 -6.44 3.25
CA VAL A 133 1.10 -6.89 1.95
C VAL A 133 -0.31 -7.45 2.13
N VAL A 134 -1.33 -6.72 1.68
CA VAL A 134 -2.70 -7.25 1.61
C VAL A 134 -2.83 -8.06 0.33
N TYR A 135 -2.71 -9.37 0.46
CA TYR A 135 -2.64 -10.32 -0.65
C TYR A 135 -2.99 -11.73 -0.20
N ASP A 136 -3.76 -12.40 -1.04
CA ASP A 136 -4.23 -13.76 -0.89
C ASP A 136 -3.97 -14.51 -2.21
N GLU A 137 -3.42 -15.72 -2.14
CA GLU A 137 -3.04 -16.47 -3.33
C GLU A 137 -4.25 -16.99 -4.12
N GLU A 138 -5.44 -17.01 -3.49
CA GLU A 138 -6.68 -17.43 -4.13
C GLU A 138 -7.16 -16.46 -5.22
N VAL A 139 -6.75 -15.19 -5.16
CA VAL A 139 -7.17 -14.16 -6.12
C VAL A 139 -6.01 -13.75 -7.02
N PRO A 140 -6.11 -13.98 -8.35
CA PRO A 140 -5.10 -13.53 -9.30
C PRO A 140 -4.90 -12.01 -9.20
N SER A 141 -3.70 -11.60 -8.79
CA SER A 141 -3.37 -10.18 -8.62
C SER A 141 -1.98 -9.81 -9.09
N LYS A 142 -1.84 -8.56 -9.52
CA LYS A 142 -0.53 -7.96 -9.82
C LYS A 142 0.34 -7.80 -8.57
N THR A 143 -0.27 -7.79 -7.38
CA THR A 143 0.44 -7.76 -6.09
C THR A 143 1.36 -8.97 -5.91
N ARG A 144 1.00 -10.12 -6.50
CA ARG A 144 1.85 -11.32 -6.52
C ARG A 144 3.27 -11.02 -7.02
N PHE A 145 3.42 -10.12 -7.99
CA PHE A 145 4.71 -9.83 -8.60
C PHE A 145 5.71 -9.16 -7.64
N ILE A 146 5.25 -8.25 -6.77
CA ILE A 146 6.12 -7.64 -5.75
C ILE A 146 6.30 -8.59 -4.57
N TYR A 147 5.25 -9.32 -4.18
CA TYR A 147 5.30 -10.31 -3.10
C TYR A 147 6.32 -11.43 -3.39
N ASP A 148 6.30 -12.02 -4.59
CA ASP A 148 7.27 -13.03 -5.01
C ASP A 148 8.72 -12.50 -4.88
N GLN A 149 8.97 -11.23 -5.23
CA GLN A 149 10.29 -10.61 -5.09
C GLN A 149 10.68 -10.33 -3.64
N MET A 150 9.72 -10.03 -2.77
CA MET A 150 9.97 -9.92 -1.33
C MET A 150 10.38 -11.27 -0.74
N LEU A 151 9.69 -12.35 -1.13
CA LEU A 151 10.05 -13.71 -0.72
C LEU A 151 11.45 -14.08 -1.23
N GLU A 152 11.77 -13.79 -2.50
CA GLU A 152 13.12 -14.01 -3.04
C GLU A 152 14.18 -13.21 -2.26
N PHE A 153 13.89 -11.96 -1.89
CA PHE A 153 14.82 -11.11 -1.13
C PHE A 153 15.02 -11.59 0.31
N GLN A 154 13.96 -12.07 0.95
CA GLN A 154 13.96 -12.56 2.34
C GLN A 154 14.84 -13.80 2.55
N VAL A 155 15.12 -14.59 1.50
CA VAL A 155 16.00 -15.77 1.58
C VAL A 155 17.40 -15.40 2.10
N ASP A 156 17.94 -14.26 1.63
CA ASP A 156 19.30 -13.83 1.94
C ASP A 156 19.35 -12.58 2.84
N ASN A 157 18.20 -11.97 3.15
CA ASN A 157 18.12 -10.70 3.89
C ASN A 157 17.07 -10.76 5.00
N PRO A 158 17.34 -10.17 6.19
CA PRO A 158 16.36 -10.06 7.25
C PRO A 158 15.29 -9.02 6.87
N TYR A 159 14.23 -9.47 6.21
CA TYR A 159 13.12 -8.63 5.76
C TYR A 159 11.80 -9.20 6.26
N ASN A 160 11.12 -8.48 7.15
CA ASN A 160 9.84 -8.93 7.70
C ASN A 160 8.71 -8.65 6.70
N ILE A 161 7.88 -9.65 6.41
CA ILE A 161 6.75 -9.54 5.47
C ILE A 161 5.51 -9.97 6.23
N GLU A 162 4.64 -9.01 6.56
CA GLU A 162 3.30 -9.31 7.04
C GLU A 162 2.36 -9.44 5.86
N ARG A 163 1.99 -10.69 5.54
CA ARG A 163 0.96 -10.98 4.54
C ARG A 163 -0.40 -11.07 5.20
N ILE A 164 -1.27 -10.11 4.85
CA ILE A 164 -2.65 -10.04 5.29
C ILE A 164 -3.54 -10.75 4.26
N GLN A 165 -4.25 -11.77 4.71
CA GLN A 165 -5.16 -12.61 3.92
C GLN A 165 -6.63 -12.33 4.27
N PHE A 166 -7.56 -12.88 3.51
CA PHE A 166 -8.99 -12.61 3.73
C PHE A 166 -9.49 -13.04 5.11
N ASP A 167 -8.97 -14.14 5.66
CA ASP A 167 -9.33 -14.61 7.00
C ASP A 167 -9.09 -13.56 8.09
N GLU A 168 -8.03 -12.78 7.96
CA GLU A 168 -7.72 -11.72 8.92
C GLU A 168 -8.64 -10.50 8.78
N ILE A 169 -9.04 -10.18 7.55
CA ILE A 169 -10.02 -9.13 7.28
C ILE A 169 -11.40 -9.56 7.80
N ASN A 170 -11.78 -10.82 7.61
CA ASN A 170 -13.02 -11.38 8.15
C ASN A 170 -13.03 -11.36 9.68
N ALA A 171 -11.94 -11.78 10.33
CA ALA A 171 -11.82 -11.69 11.78
C ALA A 171 -11.94 -10.24 12.30
N PHE A 172 -11.42 -9.26 11.54
CA PHE A 172 -11.63 -7.85 11.86
C PHE A 172 -13.10 -7.45 11.77
N ILE A 173 -13.81 -7.83 10.69
CA ILE A 173 -15.24 -7.56 10.49
C ILE A 173 -16.06 -8.08 11.69
N ASP A 174 -15.88 -9.35 12.04
CA ASP A 174 -16.59 -9.99 13.15
C ASP A 174 -16.37 -9.24 14.47
N SER A 175 -15.13 -8.75 14.70
CA SER A 175 -14.75 -8.08 15.94
C SER A 175 -15.22 -6.62 16.05
N ALA A 176 -15.32 -5.93 14.90
CA ALA A 176 -15.51 -4.48 14.82
C ALA A 176 -16.93 -4.07 14.42
N TYR A 177 -17.64 -4.90 13.66
CA TYR A 177 -18.97 -4.57 13.10
C TYR A 177 -20.10 -5.51 13.55
N GLU A 178 -19.81 -6.71 14.06
CA GLU A 178 -20.83 -7.70 14.44
C GLU A 178 -21.09 -7.80 15.96
N ARG A 179 -20.85 -6.72 16.73
CA ARG A 179 -21.16 -6.66 18.18
C ARG A 179 -22.61 -6.32 18.50
#